data_AF-A0A8J5N6Z9-F1
#
_entry.id   AF-A0A8J5N6Z9-F1
#
_cell.length_a   1.000
_cell.length_b   1.000
_cell.length_c   1.000
_cell.angle_alpha   90.00
_cell.angle_beta   90.00
_cell.angle_gamma   90.00
#
_symmetry.space_group_name_H-M   'P 1'
#
loop_
_entity.id
_entity.type
_entity.pdbx_description
1 polymer ?
#
loop_
_entity_poly.entity_id
_entity_poly.type
_entity_poly.pdbx_seq_one_letter_code
_entity_poly.pdbx_strand_id
1 'polypeptide(L)'
;ESGAGKTENTKKVLSYFANVGATTKKKTEEKKQNLEDQIIQTNPVLEAFGNAKTVRNDNSSRFGKFIRIHFQPNGKLSGADIEVYLLEKARVISQQSLERSYHIFYEMMSDQIKELK
;
A
#
# COMPACT_ATOMS: atom_id res chain seq x y z
N GLU A 1 -4.52 14.77 -5.28
CA GLU A 1 -5.67 14.37 -6.12
C GLU A 1 -5.56 12.89 -6.47
N SER A 2 -6.68 12.25 -6.82
CA SER A 2 -6.64 10.94 -7.50
C SER A 2 -5.91 11.11 -8.83
N GLY A 3 -5.17 10.09 -9.28
CA GLY A 3 -4.50 10.14 -10.59
C GLY A 3 -3.22 10.98 -10.66
N ALA A 4 -2.81 11.67 -9.59
CA ALA A 4 -1.60 12.51 -9.57
C ALA A 4 -0.25 11.72 -9.60
N GLY A 5 -0.26 10.42 -9.88
CA GLY A 5 0.96 9.61 -10.00
C GLY A 5 1.69 9.29 -8.68
N LYS A 6 1.11 9.56 -7.51
CA LYS A 6 1.75 9.31 -6.19
C LYS A 6 2.24 7.86 -6.04
N THR A 7 1.40 6.90 -6.41
CA THR A 7 1.73 5.47 -6.34
C THR A 7 2.88 5.13 -7.27
N GLU A 8 2.85 5.60 -8.52
CA GLU A 8 3.91 5.34 -9.50
C GLU A 8 5.25 5.96 -9.08
N ASN A 9 5.25 7.20 -8.58
CA ASN A 9 6.46 7.83 -8.05
C ASN A 9 7.02 7.06 -6.85
N THR A 10 6.16 6.58 -5.95
CA THR A 10 6.58 5.76 -4.80
C THR A 10 7.27 4.49 -5.27
N LYS A 11 6.71 3.80 -6.28
CA LYS A 11 7.36 2.61 -6.87
C LYS A 11 8.76 2.93 -7.37
N LYS A 12 8.92 3.98 -8.18
CA LYS A 12 10.22 4.38 -8.73
C LYS A 12 11.26 4.72 -7.67
N VAL A 13 10.85 5.39 -6.59
CA VAL A 13 11.74 5.68 -5.46
C VAL A 13 12.18 4.38 -4.76
N LEU A 14 11.28 3.42 -4.57
CA LEU A 14 11.61 2.11 -4.01
C LEU A 14 12.56 1.32 -4.93
N SER A 15 12.30 1.29 -6.25
CA SER A 15 13.19 0.66 -7.22
C SER A 15 14.59 1.27 -7.16
N TYR A 16 14.68 2.59 -7.05
CA TYR A 16 15.95 3.31 -6.96
C TYR A 16 16.73 2.88 -5.72
N PHE A 17 16.09 2.87 -4.54
CA PHE A 17 16.73 2.42 -3.30
C PHE A 17 17.16 0.95 -3.34
N ALA A 18 16.34 0.09 -3.95
CA ALA A 18 16.69 -1.32 -4.15
C ALA A 18 17.91 -1.48 -5.06
N ASN A 19 18.03 -0.66 -6.11
CA ASN A 19 19.16 -0.70 -7.03
C ASN A 19 20.47 -0.19 -6.41
N VAL A 20 20.43 0.95 -5.71
CA VAL A 20 21.65 1.53 -5.09
C VAL A 20 22.09 0.75 -3.85
N GLY A 21 21.15 0.13 -3.12
CA GLY A 21 21.41 -0.69 -1.94
C GLY A 21 21.62 -2.18 -2.23
N ALA A 22 21.65 -2.59 -3.50
CA ALA A 22 21.77 -3.98 -3.91
C ALA A 22 23.11 -4.58 -3.47
N THR A 23 23.07 -5.81 -2.93
CA THR A 23 24.29 -6.55 -2.60
C THR A 23 24.81 -7.30 -3.82
N THR A 24 26.13 -7.27 -4.08
CA THR A 24 26.83 -8.10 -5.10
C THR A 24 26.78 -9.61 -4.85
N LYS A 25 25.99 -10.09 -3.87
CA LYS A 25 25.85 -11.53 -3.61
C LYS A 25 25.21 -12.18 -4.83
N LYS A 26 25.95 -13.11 -5.45
CA LYS A 26 25.53 -13.96 -6.57
C LYS A 26 24.08 -14.38 -6.39
N LYS A 27 23.27 -14.14 -7.43
CA LYS A 27 21.95 -14.73 -7.66
C LYS A 27 22.03 -16.23 -7.38
N THR A 28 21.72 -16.63 -6.16
CA THR A 28 21.40 -18.02 -5.83
C THR A 28 19.91 -18.16 -6.08
N GLU A 29 19.55 -19.24 -6.75
CA GLU A 29 18.43 -19.40 -7.67
C GLU A 29 17.02 -19.48 -7.03
N GLU A 30 16.74 -18.67 -6.02
CA GLU A 30 15.39 -18.53 -5.49
C GLU A 30 14.83 -17.16 -5.88
N LYS A 31 13.69 -17.16 -6.61
CA LYS A 31 12.88 -15.99 -6.96
C LYS A 31 12.32 -15.30 -5.70
N LYS A 32 13.18 -14.80 -4.81
CA LYS A 32 12.75 -13.93 -3.73
C LYS A 32 12.30 -12.62 -4.39
N GLN A 33 11.01 -12.32 -4.32
CA GLN A 33 10.44 -11.05 -4.79
C GLN A 33 11.29 -9.89 -4.28
N ASN A 34 11.56 -8.92 -5.15
CA ASN A 34 12.35 -7.76 -4.79
C ASN A 34 11.59 -6.92 -3.73
N LEU A 35 12.27 -6.04 -2.99
CA LEU A 35 11.64 -5.28 -1.90
C LEU A 35 10.46 -4.43 -2.39
N GLU A 36 10.55 -3.90 -3.61
CA GLU A 36 9.49 -3.14 -4.25
C GLU A 36 8.22 -4.00 -4.43
N ASP A 37 8.34 -5.19 -5.00
CA ASP A 37 7.23 -6.13 -5.21
C ASP A 37 6.53 -6.46 -3.90
N GLN A 38 7.31 -6.71 -2.84
CA GLN A 38 6.77 -7.01 -1.50
C GLN A 38 5.98 -5.84 -0.93
N ILE A 39 6.47 -4.61 -1.06
CA ILE A 39 5.77 -3.41 -0.59
C ILE A 39 4.49 -3.19 -1.42
N ILE A 40 4.56 -3.34 -2.75
CA ILE A 40 3.39 -3.19 -3.64
C ILE A 40 2.32 -4.23 -3.32
N GLN A 41 2.70 -5.45 -2.99
CA GLN A 41 1.77 -6.52 -2.63
C GLN A 41 0.93 -6.21 -1.37
N THR A 42 1.35 -5.27 -0.53
CA THR A 42 0.55 -4.82 0.62
C THR A 42 -0.61 -3.89 0.22
N ASN A 43 -0.53 -3.25 -0.95
CA ASN A 43 -1.50 -2.23 -1.34
C ASN A 43 -2.94 -2.75 -1.41
N PRO A 44 -3.26 -3.91 -2.01
CA PRO A 44 -4.64 -4.41 -2.03
C PRO A 44 -5.30 -4.45 -0.65
N VAL A 45 -4.57 -4.92 0.37
CA VAL A 45 -5.08 -4.98 1.74
C VAL A 45 -5.19 -3.58 2.35
N LEU A 46 -4.15 -2.76 2.23
CA LEU A 46 -4.17 -1.40 2.79
C LEU A 46 -5.22 -0.49 2.13
N GLU A 47 -5.46 -0.66 0.84
CA GLU A 47 -6.48 0.08 0.10
C GLU A 47 -7.88 -0.43 0.42
N ALA A 48 -8.10 -1.74 0.54
CA ALA A 48 -9.39 -2.31 0.93
C ALA A 48 -9.87 -1.74 2.29
N PHE A 49 -8.98 -1.74 3.29
CA PHE A 49 -9.31 -1.31 4.66
C PHE A 49 -9.12 0.19 4.92
N GLY A 50 -8.36 0.89 4.08
CA GLY A 50 -7.92 2.26 4.33
C GLY A 50 -8.34 3.28 3.28
N ASN A 51 -8.80 2.84 2.10
CA ASN A 51 -9.33 3.72 1.08
C ASN A 51 -10.85 3.67 1.02
N ALA A 52 -11.42 4.79 0.59
CA ALA A 52 -12.86 4.94 0.39
C ALA A 52 -13.14 5.87 -0.78
N LYS A 53 -14.35 5.76 -1.33
CA LYS A 53 -14.87 6.70 -2.33
C LYS A 53 -15.33 7.99 -1.65
N THR A 54 -14.72 9.11 -2.02
CA THR A 54 -15.16 10.46 -1.64
C THR A 54 -15.82 11.16 -2.83
N VAL A 55 -16.35 12.37 -2.62
CA VAL A 55 -16.96 13.17 -3.69
C VAL A 55 -16.01 13.44 -4.87
N ARG A 56 -14.70 13.53 -4.60
CA ARG A 56 -13.68 13.96 -5.59
C ARG A 56 -12.67 12.86 -5.95
N ASN A 57 -12.74 11.69 -5.33
CA ASN A 57 -11.78 10.61 -5.54
C ASN A 57 -12.39 9.27 -5.16
N ASP A 58 -12.53 8.37 -6.14
CA ASP A 58 -13.11 7.05 -5.93
C ASP A 58 -12.23 6.10 -5.12
N ASN A 59 -10.92 6.36 -5.03
CA ASN A 59 -9.96 5.57 -4.27
C ASN A 59 -9.10 6.46 -3.35
N SER A 60 -9.76 7.22 -2.47
CA SER A 60 -9.12 8.16 -1.57
C SER A 60 -8.58 7.47 -0.31
N SER A 61 -7.26 7.53 -0.10
CA SER A 61 -6.68 7.08 1.17
C SER A 61 -7.13 7.94 2.33
N ARG A 62 -7.68 7.29 3.37
CA ARG A 62 -8.17 7.93 4.60
C ARG A 62 -7.26 7.64 5.79
N PHE A 63 -5.98 7.45 5.50
CA PHE A 63 -4.89 7.26 6.45
C PHE A 63 -3.59 7.84 5.87
N GLY A 64 -2.67 8.22 6.74
CA GLY A 64 -1.28 8.48 6.39
C GLY A 64 -0.50 7.18 6.33
N LYS A 65 0.29 6.98 5.26
CA LYS A 65 1.17 5.82 5.08
C LYS A 65 2.63 6.29 5.08
N PHE A 66 3.43 5.80 6.01
CA PHE A 66 4.86 6.06 6.06
C PHE A 66 5.64 4.77 5.85
N ILE A 67 6.39 4.69 4.77
CA ILE A 67 7.19 3.52 4.41
C ILE A 67 8.62 3.78 4.85
N ARG A 68 9.13 3.01 5.81
CA ARG A 68 10.52 3.08 6.26
C ARG A 68 11.35 2.08 5.48
N ILE A 69 12.43 2.56 4.88
CA ILE A 69 13.42 1.72 4.19
C ILE A 69 14.67 1.68 5.06
N HIS A 70 15.08 0.47 5.44
CA HIS A 70 16.20 0.26 6.34
C HIS A 70 17.46 -0.06 5.54
N PHE A 71 18.55 0.57 5.95
CA PHE A 71 19.89 0.34 5.41
C PHE A 71 20.83 -0.10 6.54
N GLN A 72 21.75 -1.00 6.21
CA GLN A 72 22.86 -1.38 7.07
C GLN A 72 23.92 -0.26 7.09
N PRO A 73 24.82 -0.24 8.09
CA PRO A 73 25.92 0.73 8.14
C PRO A 73 26.83 0.77 6.89
N ASN A 74 26.85 -0.32 6.11
CA ASN A 74 27.59 -0.41 4.86
C ASN A 74 26.79 0.09 3.62
N GLY A 75 25.64 0.73 3.84
CA GLY A 75 24.78 1.29 2.78
C GLY A 75 23.89 0.27 2.06
N LYS A 76 23.89 -1.00 2.47
CA LYS A 76 23.08 -2.05 1.84
C LYS A 76 21.68 -2.09 2.41
N LEU A 77 20.71 -2.44 1.57
CA LEU A 77 19.31 -2.62 1.96
C LEU A 77 19.17 -3.76 3.00
N SER A 78 18.50 -3.51 4.12
CA SER A 78 18.21 -4.54 5.15
C SER A 78 16.74 -4.94 5.24
N GLY A 79 15.82 -4.07 4.80
CA GLY A 79 14.38 -4.35 4.82
C GLY A 79 13.52 -3.10 4.74
N ALA A 80 12.22 -3.26 4.95
CA ALA A 80 11.27 -2.15 5.05
C ALA A 80 10.12 -2.49 5.98
N ASP A 81 9.46 -1.45 6.51
CA ASP A 81 8.18 -1.57 7.21
C ASP A 81 7.26 -0.40 6.88
N ILE A 82 5.98 -0.53 7.23
CA ILE A 82 4.95 0.47 6.96
C ILE A 82 4.30 0.86 8.28
N GLU A 83 4.33 2.15 8.59
CA GLU A 83 3.56 2.74 9.67
C GLU A 83 2.34 3.47 9.14
N VAL A 84 1.21 3.26 9.82
CA VAL A 84 -0.09 3.84 9.47
C VAL A 84 -0.48 4.85 10.53
N TYR A 85 -0.88 6.04 10.06
CA TYR A 85 -1.23 7.17 10.90
C TYR A 85 -2.65 7.66 10.59
N LEU A 86 -3.35 8.13 11.62
CA LEU A 86 -4.58 8.92 11.47
C LEU A 86 -5.63 8.31 10.54
N LEU A 87 -5.97 7.03 10.73
CA LEU A 87 -7.12 6.43 10.06
C LEU A 87 -8.40 7.21 10.43
N GLU A 88 -9.19 7.61 9.44
CA GLU A 88 -10.46 8.32 9.61
C GLU A 88 -11.56 7.40 10.19
N LYS A 89 -11.46 7.04 11.48
CA LYS A 89 -12.36 6.10 12.16
C LYS A 89 -13.85 6.46 12.04
N ALA A 90 -14.18 7.75 12.01
CA ALA A 90 -15.57 8.22 11.86
C ALA A 90 -16.25 7.68 10.59
N ARG A 91 -15.48 7.44 9.52
CA ARG A 91 -15.99 6.92 8.24
C ARG A 91 -16.62 5.53 8.36
N VAL A 92 -16.24 4.75 9.37
CA VAL A 92 -16.81 3.42 9.61
C VAL A 92 -18.32 3.50 9.84
N ILE A 93 -18.78 4.51 10.58
CA ILE A 93 -20.19 4.63 11.02
C ILE A 93 -20.93 5.83 10.40
N SER A 94 -20.23 6.71 9.68
CA SER A 94 -20.82 7.92 9.11
C SER A 94 -20.22 8.24 7.76
N GLN A 95 -21.07 8.53 6.77
CA GLN A 95 -20.67 8.93 5.42
C GLN A 95 -21.54 10.10 4.95
N GLN A 96 -20.93 11.04 4.21
CA GLN A 96 -21.69 12.09 3.54
C GLN A 96 -22.44 11.53 2.34
N SER A 97 -23.44 12.28 1.87
CA SER A 97 -24.10 11.97 0.59
C SER A 97 -23.06 11.86 -0.53
N LEU A 98 -23.22 10.87 -1.41
CA LEU A 98 -22.33 10.51 -2.53
C LEU A 98 -20.97 9.90 -2.14
N GLU A 99 -20.66 9.75 -0.86
CA GLU A 99 -19.48 9.03 -0.38
C GLU A 99 -19.80 7.57 -0.01
N ARG A 100 -18.75 6.76 0.17
CA ARG A 100 -18.84 5.39 0.69
C ARG A 100 -18.00 5.24 1.96
N SER A 101 -18.27 4.17 2.69
CA SER A 101 -17.36 3.64 3.70
C SER A 101 -16.13 3.00 3.03
N TYR A 102 -15.27 2.34 3.80
CA TYR A 102 -14.10 1.64 3.27
C TYR A 102 -14.48 0.53 2.28
N HIS A 103 -13.64 0.30 1.26
CA HIS A 103 -13.93 -0.63 0.17
C HIS A 103 -14.20 -2.05 0.68
N ILE A 104 -13.50 -2.48 1.73
CA ILE A 104 -13.58 -3.83 2.29
C ILE A 104 -15.02 -4.26 2.60
N PHE A 105 -15.87 -3.34 3.10
CA PHE A 105 -17.26 -3.69 3.42
C PHE A 105 -18.04 -4.10 2.17
N TYR A 106 -17.79 -3.45 1.04
CA TYR A 106 -18.45 -3.75 -0.23
C TYR A 106 -17.83 -4.97 -0.91
N GLU A 107 -16.51 -5.15 -0.77
CA GLU A 107 -15.79 -6.32 -1.29
C GLU A 107 -16.19 -7.60 -0.57
N MET A 108 -16.30 -7.59 0.77
CA MET A 108 -16.80 -8.72 1.56
C MET A 108 -18.27 -9.03 1.23
N MET A 109 -19.07 -7.99 0.97
CA MET A 109 -20.46 -8.13 0.54
C MET A 109 -20.59 -8.37 -0.97
N SER A 110 -19.51 -8.64 -1.69
CA SER A 110 -19.56 -9.09 -3.08
C SER A 110 -19.66 -10.62 -3.13
N ASP A 111 -20.23 -11.17 -4.20
CA ASP A 111 -20.32 -12.63 -4.40
C ASP A 111 -19.04 -13.23 -5.03
N GLN A 112 -17.93 -12.49 -4.99
CA GLN A 112 -16.68 -12.91 -5.65
C GLN A 112 -15.96 -14.01 -4.88
N ILE A 113 -16.13 -14.07 -3.56
CA ILE A 113 -15.54 -15.10 -2.69
C ILE A 113 -16.68 -15.85 -2.01
N LYS A 114 -16.95 -17.07 -2.48
CA LYS A 114 -18.13 -17.88 -2.11
C LYS A 114 -18.25 -18.19 -0.62
N GLU A 115 -17.13 -18.20 0.11
CA GLU A 115 -17.07 -18.58 1.53
C GLU A 115 -17.30 -17.40 2.48
N LEU A 116 -17.33 -16.16 1.98
CA LEU A 116 -17.48 -14.96 2.80
C LEU A 116 -18.93 -14.55 3.09
N LYS A 117 -19.91 -15.20 2.45
CA LYS A 117 -21.35 -14.92 2.59
C LYS A 117 -22.14 -16.15 3.00
#